data_AF-A0A453JZQ3-F1
#
_entry.id   AF-A0A453JZQ3-F1
#
_cell.length_a   1.000
_cell.length_b   1.000
_cell.length_c   1.000
_cell.angle_alpha   90.00
_cell.angle_beta   90.00
_cell.angle_gamma   90.00
#
_symmetry.space_group_name_H-M   'P 1'
#
loop_
_entity.id
_entity.type
_entity.pdbx_description
1 polymer ?
#
loop_
_entity_poly.entity_id
_entity_poly.type
_entity_poly.pdbx_seq_one_letter_code
_entity_poly.pdbx_strand_id
1 'polypeptide(L)'
;RTVRFAYGQTLGKWSLGELAFGINYYMRQQGNLQHEYAGSDSVRLGGTGAREELISLLRYMKLCMYFSKKPYKVFLEFGGFDQSDVLIKKSKARFLKPAFTVVRDRDSKCFLLFIRGAISVKERLTAATGADIPFHHVVAKDGCVSNLVLGYAHCGMATAARWIANQAIPCLSKAVKQFPDHRITIIGHSMGASIAALLTYILRENDKLLSSTCIAFGPAACMTWDLAESGKDFITTIVNRNDVVPSLGRVSTAKLRTEVPLRMIVKWETMK
;
A
#
# COMPACT_ATOMS: atom_id res chain seq x y z
N ARG A 1 -16.86 23.12 -7.61
CA ARG A 1 -16.61 23.08 -9.07
C ARG A 1 -15.35 22.28 -9.45
N THR A 2 -14.28 22.32 -8.66
CA THR A 2 -12.99 21.63 -8.94
C THR A 2 -13.04 20.10 -8.94
N VAL A 3 -13.91 19.49 -8.12
CA VAL A 3 -14.05 18.02 -8.00
C VAL A 3 -14.66 17.37 -9.25
N ARG A 4 -15.62 18.05 -9.92
CA ARG A 4 -16.20 17.58 -11.19
C ARG A 4 -15.19 17.63 -12.34
N PHE A 5 -14.30 18.64 -12.31
CA PHE A 5 -13.29 18.83 -13.36
C PHE A 5 -12.17 17.79 -13.24
N ALA A 6 -11.72 17.48 -12.01
CA ALA A 6 -10.75 16.41 -11.77
C ALA A 6 -11.32 15.02 -12.11
N TYR A 7 -12.60 14.76 -11.83
CA TYR A 7 -13.29 13.52 -12.17
C TYR A 7 -13.36 13.31 -13.70
N GLY A 8 -13.60 14.37 -14.48
CA GLY A 8 -13.67 14.30 -15.94
C GLY A 8 -12.32 14.10 -16.65
N GLN A 9 -11.19 14.41 -16.00
CA GLN A 9 -9.86 14.29 -16.60
C GLN A 9 -9.06 13.04 -16.20
N THR A 10 -9.41 12.37 -15.09
CA THR A 10 -8.65 11.20 -14.59
C THR A 10 -9.29 9.86 -14.90
N LEU A 11 -10.62 9.79 -14.93
CA LEU A 11 -11.37 8.62 -15.37
C LEU A 11 -12.14 9.05 -16.61
N GLY A 12 -11.73 8.60 -17.80
CA GLY A 12 -12.58 8.75 -18.96
C GLY A 12 -13.97 8.22 -18.62
N LYS A 13 -15.00 9.07 -18.68
CA LYS A 13 -16.46 8.82 -18.67
C LYS A 13 -17.00 7.52 -18.02
N TRP A 14 -16.51 7.08 -16.86
CA TRP A 14 -17.12 5.94 -16.14
C TRP A 14 -17.74 6.44 -14.84
N SER A 15 -18.99 6.05 -14.61
CA SER A 15 -19.65 6.14 -13.31
C SER A 15 -19.09 5.09 -12.35
N LEU A 16 -19.25 5.32 -11.04
CA LEU A 16 -18.83 4.35 -10.01
C LEU A 16 -19.48 2.97 -10.19
N GLY A 17 -20.70 2.92 -10.74
CA GLY A 17 -21.41 1.66 -11.04
C GLY A 17 -20.78 0.88 -12.18
N GLU A 18 -20.36 1.56 -13.25
CA GLU A 18 -19.69 0.92 -14.39
C GLU A 18 -18.31 0.38 -14.00
N LEU A 19 -17.57 1.10 -13.15
CA LEU A 19 -16.29 0.62 -12.63
C LEU A 19 -16.46 -0.64 -11.75
N ALA A 20 -17.45 -0.63 -10.86
CA ALA A 20 -17.75 -1.79 -10.00
C ALA A 20 -18.23 -3.00 -10.82
N PHE A 21 -19.05 -2.77 -11.85
CA PHE A 21 -19.49 -3.82 -12.78
C PHE A 21 -18.33 -4.37 -13.60
N GLY A 22 -17.48 -3.49 -14.15
CA GLY A 22 -16.28 -3.90 -14.90
C GLY A 22 -15.36 -4.77 -14.06
N ILE A 23 -15.05 -4.35 -12.82
CA ILE A 23 -14.24 -5.15 -11.88
C ILE A 23 -14.91 -6.50 -11.60
N ASN A 24 -16.19 -6.54 -11.24
CA ASN A 24 -16.91 -7.79 -10.96
C ASN A 24 -16.99 -8.71 -12.20
N TYR A 25 -17.10 -8.13 -13.39
CA TYR A 25 -17.08 -8.85 -14.66
C TYR A 25 -15.70 -9.46 -14.96
N TYR A 26 -14.62 -8.69 -14.76
CA TYR A 26 -13.24 -9.20 -14.87
C TYR A 26 -12.97 -10.31 -13.87
N MET A 27 -13.48 -10.19 -12.64
CA MET A 27 -13.40 -11.24 -11.62
C MET A 27 -14.07 -12.54 -12.07
N ARG A 28 -15.20 -12.46 -12.79
CA ARG A 28 -15.90 -13.62 -13.35
C ARG A 28 -15.22 -14.17 -14.62
N GLN A 29 -14.60 -13.31 -15.42
CA GLN A 29 -13.86 -13.68 -16.64
C GLN A 29 -12.51 -14.33 -16.34
N GLN A 30 -11.76 -13.83 -15.36
CA GLN A 30 -10.47 -14.41 -14.98
C GLN A 30 -10.62 -15.84 -14.44
N GLY A 31 -11.80 -16.23 -13.92
CA GLY A 31 -11.97 -17.55 -13.34
C GLY A 31 -10.85 -17.88 -12.35
N ASN A 32 -10.40 -19.13 -12.32
CA ASN A 32 -9.28 -19.60 -11.50
C ASN A 32 -7.90 -19.35 -12.17
N LEU A 33 -7.78 -18.39 -13.09
CA LEU A 33 -6.48 -17.96 -13.65
C LEU A 33 -5.73 -17.20 -12.55
N GLN A 34 -5.18 -17.97 -11.64
CA GLN A 34 -4.29 -17.50 -10.61
C GLN A 34 -3.13 -16.79 -11.29
N HIS A 35 -2.91 -15.52 -10.96
CA HIS A 35 -1.52 -15.11 -10.82
C HIS A 35 -0.94 -16.13 -9.82
N GLU A 36 0.01 -16.97 -10.24
CA GLU A 36 0.69 -17.88 -9.34
C GLU A 36 1.43 -17.04 -8.29
N TYR A 37 0.72 -16.67 -7.22
CA TYR A 37 1.33 -16.12 -6.00
C TYR A 37 2.17 -17.19 -5.28
N ALA A 38 2.06 -18.44 -5.75
CA ALA A 38 2.91 -19.56 -5.38
C ALA A 38 3.45 -20.20 -6.67
N GLY A 39 4.68 -19.86 -7.06
CA GLY A 39 5.41 -20.54 -8.14
C GLY A 39 6.04 -21.86 -7.69
N SER A 40 6.78 -22.52 -8.58
CA SER A 40 7.51 -23.77 -8.29
C SER A 40 8.41 -23.69 -7.06
N ASP A 41 8.90 -22.49 -6.74
CA ASP A 41 9.87 -22.25 -5.66
C ASP A 41 9.17 -21.94 -4.32
N SER A 42 7.85 -22.12 -4.25
CA SER A 42 7.07 -21.85 -3.03
C SER A 42 7.31 -22.90 -1.97
N VAL A 43 7.71 -22.45 -0.79
CA VAL A 43 7.91 -23.33 0.36
C VAL A 43 6.67 -23.33 1.24
N ARG A 44 6.17 -24.53 1.56
CA ARG A 44 5.10 -24.67 2.54
C ARG A 44 5.64 -24.34 3.93
N LEU A 45 5.11 -23.27 4.53
CA LEU A 45 5.42 -22.91 5.90
C LEU A 45 4.88 -23.97 6.87
N GLY A 46 5.73 -24.40 7.82
CA GLY A 46 5.40 -25.40 8.82
C GLY A 46 6.14 -25.16 10.14
N GLY A 47 5.73 -25.85 11.20
CA GLY A 47 6.34 -25.73 12.54
C GLY A 47 5.79 -24.58 13.39
N THR A 48 6.32 -24.47 14.61
CA THR A 48 5.91 -23.47 15.61
C THR A 48 6.30 -22.05 15.20
N GLY A 49 7.48 -21.85 14.62
CA GLY A 49 7.94 -20.53 14.17
C GLY A 49 7.04 -19.89 13.11
N ALA A 50 6.61 -20.67 12.11
CA ALA A 50 5.65 -20.19 11.11
C ALA A 50 4.31 -19.77 11.73
N ARG A 51 3.85 -20.49 12.76
CA ARG A 51 2.62 -20.14 13.48
C ARG A 51 2.75 -18.82 14.22
N GLU A 52 3.87 -18.59 14.90
CA GLU A 52 4.16 -17.34 15.62
C GLU A 52 4.21 -16.14 14.66
N GLU A 53 4.87 -16.29 13.51
CA GLU A 53 4.91 -15.28 12.48
C GLU A 53 3.51 -14.93 11.95
N LEU A 54 2.69 -15.94 11.64
CA LEU A 54 1.31 -15.75 11.20
C LEU A 54 0.45 -15.05 12.27
N ILE A 55 0.66 -15.36 13.55
CA ILE A 55 -0.02 -14.66 14.66
C ILE A 55 0.39 -13.19 14.70
N SER A 56 1.68 -12.89 14.52
CA SER A 56 2.19 -11.51 14.45
C SER A 56 1.59 -10.74 13.26
N LEU A 57 1.60 -11.34 12.07
CA LEU A 57 1.00 -10.76 10.86
C LEU A 57 -0.51 -10.51 11.04
N LEU A 58 -1.22 -11.46 11.66
CA LEU A 58 -2.64 -11.30 11.97
C LEU A 58 -2.87 -10.14 12.96
N ARG A 59 -2.01 -9.95 13.96
CA ARG A 59 -2.06 -8.80 14.87
C ARG A 59 -1.89 -7.49 14.09
N TYR A 60 -0.89 -7.39 13.22
CA TYR A 60 -0.67 -6.18 12.40
C TYR A 60 -1.83 -5.89 11.45
N MET A 61 -2.40 -6.92 10.80
CA MET A 61 -3.58 -6.75 9.96
C MET A 61 -4.78 -6.22 10.76
N LYS A 62 -5.02 -6.77 11.96
CA LYS A 62 -6.09 -6.26 12.85
C LYS A 62 -5.81 -4.82 13.28
N LEU A 63 -4.58 -4.46 13.60
CA LEU A 63 -4.19 -3.08 13.90
C LEU A 63 -4.49 -2.12 12.74
N CYS A 64 -4.18 -2.50 11.50
CA CYS A 64 -4.57 -1.72 10.32
C CYS A 64 -6.10 -1.52 10.23
N MET A 65 -6.88 -2.58 10.50
CA MET A 65 -8.34 -2.51 10.48
C MET A 65 -8.89 -1.60 11.59
N TYR A 66 -8.33 -1.69 12.80
CA TYR A 66 -8.72 -0.86 13.94
C TYR A 66 -8.38 0.61 13.67
N PHE A 67 -7.16 0.90 13.21
CA PHE A 67 -6.77 2.26 12.82
C PHE A 67 -7.69 2.83 11.73
N SER A 68 -8.18 1.98 10.84
CA SER A 68 -9.05 2.39 9.73
C SER A 68 -10.51 2.62 10.15
N LYS A 69 -11.07 1.74 10.98
CA LYS A 69 -12.53 1.63 11.19
C LYS A 69 -12.99 1.95 12.61
N LYS A 70 -12.08 2.04 13.57
CA LYS A 70 -12.42 2.24 14.99
C LYS A 70 -11.91 3.60 15.48
N PRO A 71 -12.48 4.13 16.58
CA PRO A 71 -11.92 5.30 17.24
C PRO A 71 -10.45 5.08 17.60
N TYR A 72 -9.65 6.14 17.53
CA TYR A 72 -8.20 6.04 17.75
C TYR A 72 -7.83 5.46 19.12
N LYS A 73 -8.63 5.74 20.16
CA LYS A 73 -8.44 5.16 21.50
C LYS A 73 -8.55 3.63 21.48
N VAL A 74 -9.53 3.09 20.79
CA VAL A 74 -9.75 1.63 20.65
C VAL A 74 -8.61 0.98 19.85
N PHE A 75 -8.01 1.70 18.89
CA PHE A 75 -6.80 1.24 18.21
C PHE A 75 -5.60 1.13 19.16
N LEU A 76 -5.39 2.13 20.02
CA LEU A 76 -4.31 2.10 21.02
C LEU A 76 -4.52 0.98 22.04
N GLU A 77 -5.74 0.85 22.58
CA GLU A 77 -6.11 -0.21 23.53
C GLU A 77 -5.86 -1.60 22.93
N PHE A 78 -6.29 -1.84 21.69
CA PHE A 78 -6.06 -3.12 21.02
C PHE A 78 -4.57 -3.39 20.76
N GLY A 79 -3.80 -2.33 20.48
CA GLY A 79 -2.35 -2.43 20.25
C GLY A 79 -1.52 -2.59 21.52
N GLY A 80 -2.09 -2.30 22.70
CA GLY A 80 -1.32 -2.18 23.94
C GLY A 80 -0.45 -0.92 23.98
N PHE A 81 -0.84 0.15 23.26
CA PHE A 81 -0.05 1.38 23.15
C PHE A 81 -0.57 2.45 24.11
N ASP A 82 0.35 3.13 24.79
CA ASP A 82 0.01 4.31 25.58
C ASP A 82 -0.04 5.57 24.70
N GLN A 83 -0.63 6.65 25.22
CA GLN A 83 -0.56 7.95 24.54
C GLN A 83 0.88 8.45 24.40
N SER A 84 1.75 8.13 25.38
CA SER A 84 3.18 8.48 25.34
C SER A 84 3.96 7.73 24.26
N ASP A 85 3.43 6.60 23.75
CA ASP A 85 4.05 5.86 22.65
C ASP A 85 3.68 6.43 21.27
N VAL A 86 2.76 7.40 21.18
CA VAL A 86 2.35 8.01 19.92
C VAL A 86 3.31 9.13 19.53
N LEU A 87 4.10 8.90 18.50
CA LEU A 87 5.06 9.88 17.96
C LEU A 87 4.38 10.87 17.01
N ILE A 88 3.49 10.38 16.14
CA ILE A 88 2.75 11.20 15.18
C ILE A 88 1.33 10.67 15.09
N LYS A 89 0.34 11.57 15.11
CA LYS A 89 -1.05 11.25 14.81
C LYS A 89 -1.61 12.19 13.75
N LYS A 90 -1.91 11.68 12.56
CA LYS A 90 -2.61 12.41 11.49
C LYS A 90 -3.91 11.70 11.12
N SER A 91 -4.98 11.97 11.86
CA SER A 91 -6.28 11.28 11.69
C SER A 91 -7.18 11.86 10.59
N LYS A 92 -6.91 13.08 10.09
CA LYS A 92 -7.74 13.75 9.08
C LYS A 92 -7.15 13.56 7.68
N ALA A 93 -7.77 12.69 6.89
CA ALA A 93 -7.38 12.51 5.49
C ALA A 93 -7.80 13.69 4.61
N ARG A 94 -6.92 14.09 3.69
CA ARG A 94 -7.18 15.04 2.60
C ARG A 94 -6.70 14.41 1.28
N PHE A 95 -7.02 15.06 0.16
CA PHE A 95 -6.52 14.64 -1.15
C PHE A 95 -4.99 14.54 -1.12
N LEU A 96 -4.44 13.40 -1.55
CA LEU A 96 -3.01 13.05 -1.52
C LEU A 96 -2.35 13.06 -0.12
N LYS A 97 -3.15 13.13 0.95
CA LYS A 97 -2.67 13.23 2.34
C LYS A 97 -3.46 12.23 3.19
N PRO A 98 -3.15 10.92 3.10
CA PRO A 98 -3.89 9.89 3.80
C PRO A 98 -3.73 10.05 5.32
N ALA A 99 -4.63 9.42 6.08
CA ALA A 99 -4.42 9.31 7.53
C ALA A 99 -3.28 8.33 7.83
N PHE A 100 -2.41 8.70 8.76
CA PHE A 100 -1.34 7.82 9.25
C PHE A 100 -1.02 8.09 10.72
N THR A 101 -0.38 7.13 11.36
CA THR A 101 0.14 7.27 12.72
C THR A 101 1.50 6.60 12.85
N VAL A 102 2.35 7.13 13.72
CA VAL A 102 3.62 6.50 14.14
C VAL A 102 3.50 6.21 15.63
N VAL A 103 3.68 4.95 16.00
CA VAL A 103 3.67 4.49 17.39
C VAL A 103 4.95 3.72 17.70
N ARG A 104 5.46 3.84 18.93
CA ARG A 104 6.56 3.03 19.43
C ARG A 104 6.00 1.80 20.14
N ASP A 105 6.16 0.63 19.52
CA ASP A 105 5.86 -0.65 20.14
C ASP A 105 7.07 -1.09 20.98
N ARG A 106 6.94 -1.01 22.30
CA ARG A 106 8.02 -1.33 23.25
C ARG A 106 8.30 -2.83 23.29
N ASP A 107 7.26 -3.65 23.13
CA ASP A 107 7.36 -5.11 23.25
C ASP A 107 8.15 -5.68 22.06
N SER A 108 7.86 -5.19 20.85
CA SER A 108 8.57 -5.61 19.64
C SER A 108 9.81 -4.78 19.31
N LYS A 109 10.15 -3.79 20.16
CA LYS A 109 11.21 -2.80 19.94
C LYS A 109 11.14 -2.23 18.52
N CYS A 110 10.00 -1.67 18.16
CA CYS A 110 9.75 -1.23 16.81
C CYS A 110 8.95 0.08 16.77
N PHE A 111 9.37 1.01 15.91
CA PHE A 111 8.51 2.09 15.46
C PHE A 111 7.60 1.58 14.35
N LEU A 112 6.30 1.54 14.61
CA LEU A 112 5.28 1.10 13.67
C LEU A 112 4.62 2.32 13.04
N LEU A 113 4.73 2.46 11.71
CA LEU A 113 4.05 3.50 10.95
C LEU A 113 2.85 2.89 10.21
N PHE A 114 1.65 3.16 10.69
CA PHE A 114 0.41 2.68 10.07
C PHE A 114 -0.13 3.70 9.07
N ILE A 115 -0.41 3.25 7.84
CA ILE A 115 -1.03 4.06 6.80
C ILE A 115 -2.43 3.52 6.49
N ARG A 116 -3.42 4.41 6.56
CA ARG A 116 -4.81 4.05 6.32
C ARG A 116 -5.09 3.86 4.83
N GLY A 117 -5.81 2.79 4.50
CA GLY A 117 -6.35 2.57 3.16
C GLY A 117 -7.49 3.54 2.81
N ALA A 118 -7.93 3.51 1.54
CA ALA A 118 -8.95 4.45 1.06
C ALA A 118 -10.34 4.11 1.60
N ILE A 119 -10.79 4.86 2.61
CA ILE A 119 -12.14 4.73 3.16
C ILE A 119 -13.06 5.92 2.84
N SER A 120 -12.48 7.08 2.49
CA SER A 120 -13.22 8.28 2.10
C SER A 120 -13.18 8.56 0.60
N VAL A 121 -14.15 9.35 0.10
CA VAL A 121 -14.20 9.80 -1.31
C VAL A 121 -12.88 10.50 -1.72
N LYS A 122 -12.27 11.28 -0.82
CA LYS A 122 -10.99 11.99 -1.10
C LYS A 122 -9.80 11.04 -1.23
N GLU A 123 -9.77 9.98 -0.43
CA GLU A 123 -8.76 8.92 -0.54
C GLU A 123 -9.01 8.07 -1.79
N ARG A 124 -10.27 7.80 -2.16
CA ARG A 124 -10.60 7.15 -3.44
C ARG A 124 -10.16 7.99 -4.66
N LEU A 125 -10.25 9.32 -4.59
CA LEU A 125 -9.69 10.20 -5.63
C LEU A 125 -8.17 10.10 -5.72
N THR A 126 -7.49 9.88 -4.58
CA THR A 126 -6.03 9.64 -4.57
C THR A 126 -5.71 8.32 -5.28
N ALA A 127 -6.49 7.27 -5.02
CA ALA A 127 -6.40 5.98 -5.70
C ALA A 127 -6.77 6.03 -7.20
N ALA A 128 -7.63 6.98 -7.60
CA ALA A 128 -8.09 7.11 -8.99
C ALA A 128 -7.15 7.96 -9.88
N THR A 129 -6.00 8.38 -9.37
CA THR A 129 -5.01 9.13 -10.17
C THR A 129 -4.33 8.20 -11.17
N GLY A 130 -4.91 8.01 -12.35
CA GLY A 130 -4.40 7.07 -13.37
C GLY A 130 -3.09 7.47 -14.08
N ALA A 131 -2.37 8.47 -13.58
CA ALA A 131 -1.08 8.88 -14.13
C ALA A 131 0.06 8.19 -13.36
N ASP A 132 1.10 7.79 -14.08
CA ASP A 132 2.35 7.35 -13.48
C ASP A 132 3.38 8.47 -13.56
N ILE A 133 4.26 8.51 -12.56
CA ILE A 133 5.40 9.43 -12.53
C ILE A 133 6.70 8.63 -12.46
N PRO A 134 7.81 9.17 -13.00
CA PRO A 134 9.12 8.60 -12.77
C PRO A 134 9.40 8.46 -11.28
N PHE A 135 9.90 7.29 -10.89
CA PHE A 135 10.28 6.98 -9.53
C PHE A 135 11.61 6.23 -9.58
N HIS A 136 12.48 6.50 -8.61
CA HIS A 136 13.77 5.83 -8.51
C HIS A 136 14.01 5.38 -7.08
N HIS A 137 14.87 4.38 -6.95
CA HIS A 137 15.40 3.95 -5.67
C HIS A 137 16.91 3.83 -5.76
N VAL A 138 17.61 4.48 -4.83
CA VAL A 138 19.04 4.30 -4.64
C VAL A 138 19.29 3.11 -3.71
N VAL A 139 19.91 2.06 -4.24
CA VAL A 139 20.30 0.89 -3.45
C VAL A 139 21.70 1.13 -2.89
N ALA A 140 21.79 1.38 -1.59
CA ALA A 140 23.06 1.46 -0.89
C ALA A 140 23.50 0.07 -0.39
N LYS A 141 24.75 -0.32 -0.66
CA LYS A 141 25.42 -1.46 -0.01
C LYS A 141 26.68 -0.92 0.68
N ASP A 142 26.86 -1.27 1.95
CA ASP A 142 28.03 -0.88 2.76
C ASP A 142 28.32 0.63 2.76
N GLY A 143 27.26 1.45 2.80
CA GLY A 143 27.37 2.91 2.79
C GLY A 143 27.75 3.54 1.44
N CYS A 144 27.91 2.74 0.38
CA CYS A 144 28.16 3.20 -0.97
C CYS A 144 26.92 3.01 -1.86
N VAL A 145 26.67 3.97 -2.75
CA VAL A 145 25.64 3.82 -3.79
C VAL A 145 26.07 2.69 -4.71
N SER A 146 25.37 1.56 -4.63
CA SER A 146 25.70 0.35 -5.36
C SER A 146 24.90 0.21 -6.65
N ASN A 147 23.67 0.74 -6.68
CA ASN A 147 22.81 0.66 -7.86
C ASN A 147 21.71 1.75 -7.82
N LEU A 148 21.23 2.16 -8.99
CA LEU A 148 20.07 3.03 -9.18
C LEU A 148 19.01 2.27 -9.96
N VAL A 149 17.88 1.98 -9.32
CA VAL A 149 16.74 1.33 -9.97
C VAL A 149 15.78 2.41 -10.44
N LEU A 150 15.56 2.48 -11.75
CA LEU A 150 14.61 3.41 -12.37
C LEU A 150 13.30 2.69 -12.68
N GLY A 151 12.19 3.40 -12.53
CA GLY A 151 10.89 2.88 -12.90
C GLY A 151 9.79 3.94 -12.83
N TYR A 152 8.56 3.47 -12.76
CA TYR A 152 7.39 4.33 -12.65
C TYR A 152 6.56 3.94 -11.44
N ALA A 153 5.95 4.93 -10.80
CA ALA A 153 5.04 4.73 -9.69
C ALA A 153 3.73 5.50 -9.90
N HIS A 154 2.66 4.97 -9.34
CA HIS A 154 1.33 5.58 -9.38
C HIS A 154 1.35 6.96 -8.71
N CYS A 155 1.04 8.01 -9.47
CA CYS A 155 1.25 9.41 -9.09
C CYS A 155 0.68 9.77 -7.71
N GLY A 156 -0.59 9.42 -7.46
CA GLY A 156 -1.23 9.76 -6.19
C GLY A 156 -0.63 9.04 -4.98
N MET A 157 -0.18 7.79 -5.16
CA MET A 157 0.40 7.00 -4.08
C MET A 157 1.84 7.45 -3.79
N ALA A 158 2.62 7.72 -4.84
CA ALA A 158 3.96 8.29 -4.71
C ALA A 158 3.92 9.70 -4.07
N THR A 159 2.97 10.54 -4.47
CA THR A 159 2.79 11.86 -3.87
C THR A 159 2.38 11.78 -2.40
N ALA A 160 1.48 10.84 -2.06
CA ALA A 160 1.11 10.58 -0.67
C ALA A 160 2.29 10.08 0.16
N ALA A 161 3.11 9.16 -0.38
CA ALA A 161 4.30 8.65 0.28
C ALA A 161 5.31 9.77 0.57
N ARG A 162 5.61 10.62 -0.41
CA ARG A 162 6.48 11.80 -0.22
C ARG A 162 5.94 12.76 0.84
N TRP A 163 4.63 12.98 0.87
CA TRP A 163 4.02 13.82 1.90
C TRP A 163 4.17 13.22 3.30
N ILE A 164 3.98 11.91 3.47
CA ILE A 164 4.21 11.24 4.76
C ILE A 164 5.69 11.31 5.15
N ALA A 165 6.61 11.06 4.21
CA ALA A 165 8.06 11.12 4.45
C ALA A 165 8.48 12.47 5.04
N ASN A 166 8.00 13.58 4.45
CA ASN A 166 8.27 14.94 4.94
C ASN A 166 7.79 15.19 6.38
N GLN A 167 6.80 14.42 6.86
CA GLN A 167 6.31 14.51 8.23
C GLN A 167 7.02 13.52 9.16
N ALA A 168 7.32 12.31 8.67
CA ALA A 168 7.80 11.19 9.47
C ALA A 168 9.32 11.20 9.66
N ILE A 169 10.11 11.54 8.64
CA ILE A 169 11.58 11.49 8.67
C ILE A 169 12.17 12.27 9.85
N PRO A 170 11.80 13.54 10.11
CA PRO A 170 12.39 14.30 11.22
C PRO A 170 12.09 13.68 12.59
N CYS A 171 10.89 13.09 12.75
CA CYS A 171 10.47 12.46 14.00
C CYS A 171 11.16 11.11 14.20
N LEU A 172 11.13 10.24 13.18
CA LEU A 172 11.79 8.93 13.20
C LEU A 172 13.30 9.07 13.39
N SER A 173 13.94 10.04 12.73
CA SER A 173 15.38 10.30 12.89
C SER A 173 15.77 10.67 14.32
N LYS A 174 14.88 11.35 15.05
CA LYS A 174 15.10 11.66 16.49
C LYS A 174 14.84 10.43 17.34
N ALA A 175 13.77 9.69 17.04
CA ALA A 175 13.37 8.51 17.79
C ALA A 175 14.41 7.38 17.71
N VAL A 176 14.97 7.11 16.52
CA VAL A 176 16.04 6.11 16.33
C VAL A 176 17.31 6.49 17.08
N LYS A 177 17.64 7.78 17.18
CA LYS A 177 18.78 8.23 18.01
C LYS A 177 18.55 7.96 19.50
N GLN A 178 17.31 8.11 19.96
CA GLN A 178 16.95 7.88 21.36
C GLN A 178 16.82 6.38 21.68
N PHE A 179 16.37 5.59 20.71
CA PHE A 179 16.14 4.15 20.85
C PHE A 179 16.81 3.42 19.69
N PRO A 180 18.15 3.27 19.71
CA PRO A 180 18.91 2.74 18.58
C PRO A 180 18.68 1.24 18.32
N ASP A 181 18.15 0.51 19.30
CA ASP A 181 17.79 -0.90 19.17
C ASP A 181 16.41 -1.10 18.51
N HIS A 182 15.65 -0.01 18.26
CA HIS A 182 14.33 -0.12 17.67
C HIS A 182 14.38 -0.17 16.15
N ARG A 183 13.66 -1.14 15.58
CA ARG A 183 13.44 -1.23 14.13
C ARG A 183 12.37 -0.23 13.67
N ILE A 184 12.26 -0.03 12.36
CA ILE A 184 11.18 0.74 11.75
C ILE A 184 10.41 -0.17 10.81
N THR A 185 9.11 -0.33 11.04
CA THR A 185 8.23 -1.10 10.16
C THR A 185 7.06 -0.23 9.72
N ILE A 186 6.90 -0.11 8.41
CA ILE A 186 5.79 0.59 7.78
C ILE A 186 4.73 -0.45 7.45
N ILE A 187 3.49 -0.19 7.85
CA ILE A 187 2.38 -1.16 7.73
C ILE A 187 1.19 -0.48 7.06
N GLY A 188 0.61 -1.16 6.07
CA GLY A 188 -0.59 -0.68 5.41
C GLY A 188 -1.47 -1.81 4.88
N HIS A 189 -2.71 -1.46 4.56
CA HIS A 189 -3.66 -2.35 3.89
C HIS A 189 -4.25 -1.69 2.64
N SER A 190 -4.43 -2.46 1.56
CA SER A 190 -4.97 -1.97 0.28
C SER A 190 -4.16 -0.78 -0.25
N MET A 191 -4.79 0.35 -0.60
CA MET A 191 -4.07 1.57 -0.99
C MET A 191 -3.00 1.99 0.04
N GLY A 192 -3.27 1.81 1.34
CA GLY A 192 -2.31 2.15 2.39
C GLY A 192 -1.06 1.28 2.33
N ALA A 193 -1.17 0.02 1.91
CA ALA A 193 -0.06 -0.89 1.71
C ALA A 193 0.82 -0.47 0.53
N SER A 194 0.21 -0.02 -0.57
CA SER A 194 0.93 0.52 -1.72
C SER A 194 1.71 1.79 -1.39
N ILE A 195 1.12 2.69 -0.60
CA ILE A 195 1.78 3.89 -0.10
C ILE A 195 2.89 3.51 0.88
N ALA A 196 2.68 2.49 1.72
CA ALA A 196 3.69 1.97 2.64
C ALA A 196 4.93 1.44 1.91
N ALA A 197 4.73 0.68 0.83
CA ALA A 197 5.81 0.18 -0.01
C ALA A 197 6.64 1.36 -0.58
N LEU A 198 5.98 2.31 -1.26
CA LEU A 198 6.65 3.49 -1.82
C LEU A 198 7.34 4.37 -0.76
N LEU A 199 6.71 4.53 0.41
CA LEU A 199 7.30 5.26 1.54
C LEU A 199 8.57 4.58 2.02
N THR A 200 8.60 3.24 2.03
CA THR A 200 9.77 2.48 2.51
C THR A 200 10.99 2.72 1.64
N TYR A 201 10.84 2.78 0.31
CA TYR A 201 11.94 3.21 -0.58
C TYR A 201 12.47 4.60 -0.21
N ILE A 202 11.57 5.57 -0.01
CA ILE A 202 11.94 6.96 0.34
C ILE A 202 12.66 7.02 1.69
N LEU A 203 12.19 6.26 2.69
CA LEU A 203 12.82 6.24 4.01
C LEU A 203 14.22 5.62 3.94
N ARG A 204 14.41 4.58 3.12
CA ARG A 204 15.70 3.92 2.95
C ARG A 204 16.73 4.78 2.21
N GLU A 205 16.34 5.84 1.52
CA GLU A 205 17.28 6.84 0.98
C GLU A 205 17.84 7.78 2.07
N ASN A 206 17.33 7.68 3.30
CA ASN A 206 17.89 8.37 4.45
C ASN A 206 18.80 7.44 5.24
N ASP A 207 20.08 7.77 5.39
CA ASP A 207 21.07 6.95 6.08
C ASP A 207 20.64 6.50 7.49
N LYS A 208 19.87 7.33 8.20
CA LYS A 208 19.40 7.03 9.57
C LYS A 208 18.24 6.04 9.60
N LEU A 209 17.57 5.83 8.48
CA LEU A 209 16.34 5.04 8.35
C LEU A 209 16.50 3.90 7.32
N LEU A 210 17.74 3.60 6.91
CA LEU A 210 18.11 2.52 5.99
C LEU A 210 17.55 1.15 6.37
N SER A 211 17.34 0.90 7.67
CA SER A 211 16.80 -0.37 8.20
C SER A 211 15.28 -0.48 8.14
N SER A 212 14.59 0.50 7.52
CA SER A 212 13.13 0.48 7.40
C SER A 212 12.65 -0.71 6.57
N THR A 213 11.62 -1.41 7.06
CA THR A 213 10.94 -2.52 6.38
C THR A 213 9.45 -2.23 6.20
N CYS A 214 8.78 -3.00 5.34
CA CYS A 214 7.37 -2.84 5.04
C CYS A 214 6.61 -4.16 5.19
N ILE A 215 5.42 -4.09 5.78
CA ILE A 215 4.41 -5.15 5.75
C ILE A 215 3.18 -4.62 5.00
N ALA A 216 3.00 -5.13 3.78
CA ALA A 216 1.98 -4.68 2.84
C ALA A 216 0.85 -5.71 2.71
N PHE A 217 -0.31 -5.43 3.31
CA PHE A 217 -1.49 -6.31 3.20
C PHE A 217 -2.34 -5.95 1.98
N GLY A 218 -2.47 -6.85 1.02
CA GLY A 218 -3.27 -6.69 -0.20
C GLY A 218 -3.00 -5.39 -0.96
N PRO A 219 -1.73 -5.00 -1.23
CA PRO A 219 -1.42 -3.73 -1.88
C PRO A 219 -2.02 -3.66 -3.28
N ALA A 220 -2.52 -2.48 -3.66
CA ALA A 220 -2.82 -2.20 -5.06
C ALA A 220 -1.52 -2.07 -5.86
N ALA A 221 -1.54 -2.48 -7.13
CA ALA A 221 -0.40 -2.29 -8.04
C ALA A 221 -0.06 -0.80 -8.14
N CYS A 222 1.17 -0.42 -7.76
CA CYS A 222 1.56 0.98 -7.63
C CYS A 222 2.94 1.33 -8.19
N MET A 223 3.70 0.36 -8.72
CA MET A 223 5.01 0.58 -9.33
C MET A 223 5.33 -0.47 -10.39
N THR A 224 6.36 -0.21 -11.19
CA THR A 224 6.88 -1.17 -12.18
C THR A 224 7.51 -2.39 -11.54
N TRP A 225 7.60 -3.48 -12.29
CA TRP A 225 8.15 -4.76 -11.83
C TRP A 225 9.57 -4.61 -11.27
N ASP A 226 10.47 -3.94 -11.98
CA ASP A 226 11.86 -3.78 -11.55
C ASP A 226 11.98 -3.02 -10.21
N LEU A 227 11.10 -2.03 -9.99
CA LEU A 227 11.00 -1.38 -8.69
C LEU A 227 10.53 -2.37 -7.64
N ALA A 228 9.43 -3.09 -7.87
CA ALA A 228 8.90 -4.06 -6.91
C ALA A 228 9.92 -5.16 -6.55
N GLU A 229 10.63 -5.70 -7.54
CA GLU A 229 11.66 -6.73 -7.37
C GLU A 229 12.83 -6.21 -6.53
N SER A 230 13.24 -4.96 -6.73
CA SER A 230 14.30 -4.33 -5.91
C SER A 230 13.93 -4.20 -4.42
N GLY A 231 12.65 -4.34 -4.06
CA GLY A 231 12.14 -4.25 -2.70
C GLY A 231 12.06 -5.55 -1.93
N LYS A 232 12.34 -6.70 -2.56
CA LYS A 232 12.06 -8.02 -1.99
C LYS A 232 12.72 -8.29 -0.63
N ASP A 233 13.87 -7.68 -0.37
CA ASP A 233 14.63 -7.88 0.88
C ASP A 233 14.05 -7.08 2.07
N PHE A 234 13.17 -6.11 1.81
CA PHE A 234 12.64 -5.22 2.85
C PHE A 234 11.13 -4.97 2.77
N ILE A 235 10.44 -5.51 1.77
CA ILE A 235 8.98 -5.43 1.62
C ILE A 235 8.39 -6.83 1.63
N THR A 236 7.63 -7.13 2.67
CA THR A 236 6.83 -8.35 2.76
C THR A 236 5.40 -8.03 2.33
N THR A 237 4.93 -8.71 1.28
CA THR A 237 3.56 -8.56 0.78
C THR A 237 2.72 -9.77 1.15
N ILE A 238 1.56 -9.53 1.76
CA ILE A 238 0.60 -10.58 2.16
C ILE A 238 -0.65 -10.40 1.32
N VAL A 239 -0.91 -11.36 0.43
CA VAL A 239 -2.09 -11.38 -0.44
C VAL A 239 -2.99 -12.53 -0.01
N ASN A 240 -4.27 -12.24 0.24
CA ASN A 240 -5.26 -13.30 0.38
C ASN A 240 -5.56 -13.86 -1.02
N ARG A 241 -5.60 -15.19 -1.18
CA ARG A 241 -5.77 -15.87 -2.48
C ARG A 241 -6.90 -15.32 -3.36
N ASN A 242 -7.96 -14.79 -2.74
CA ASN A 242 -9.14 -14.25 -3.42
C ASN A 242 -9.13 -12.71 -3.53
N ASP A 243 -8.04 -12.05 -3.16
CA ASP A 243 -7.89 -10.60 -3.23
C ASP A 243 -7.44 -10.17 -4.63
N VAL A 244 -8.27 -9.34 -5.25
CA VAL A 244 -8.05 -8.83 -6.62
C VAL A 244 -7.35 -7.49 -6.63
N VAL A 245 -7.25 -6.81 -5.49
CA VAL A 245 -6.63 -5.48 -5.39
C VAL A 245 -5.18 -5.48 -5.93
N PRO A 246 -4.33 -6.48 -5.62
CA PRO A 246 -2.98 -6.56 -6.21
C PRO A 246 -2.98 -6.79 -7.73
N SER A 247 -4.05 -7.38 -8.26
CA SER A 247 -4.20 -7.67 -9.69
C SER A 247 -4.75 -6.47 -10.48
N LEU A 248 -5.24 -5.40 -9.82
CA LEU A 248 -5.81 -4.20 -10.46
C LEU A 248 -4.72 -3.17 -10.80
N GLY A 249 -3.84 -3.50 -11.74
CA GLY A 249 -2.84 -2.58 -12.32
C GLY A 249 -3.28 -1.93 -13.64
N ARG A 250 -2.45 -1.04 -14.21
CA ARG A 250 -2.72 -0.40 -15.52
C ARG A 250 -2.98 -1.39 -16.64
N VAL A 251 -2.24 -2.49 -16.69
CA VAL A 251 -2.39 -3.53 -17.72
C VAL A 251 -3.75 -4.21 -17.58
N SER A 252 -4.14 -4.57 -16.35
CA SER A 252 -5.43 -5.20 -16.06
C SER A 252 -6.62 -4.25 -16.27
N THR A 253 -6.47 -2.97 -15.91
CA THR A 253 -7.49 -1.93 -16.13
C THR A 253 -7.59 -1.49 -17.59
N ALA A 254 -6.50 -1.54 -18.36
CA ALA A 254 -6.51 -1.31 -19.80
C ALA A 254 -7.15 -2.49 -20.55
N LYS A 255 -6.86 -3.74 -20.17
CA LYS A 255 -7.56 -4.95 -20.69
C LYS A 255 -9.05 -4.92 -20.37
N LEU A 256 -9.40 -4.56 -19.13
CA LEU A 256 -10.78 -4.26 -18.72
C LEU A 256 -11.45 -3.22 -19.61
N ARG A 257 -10.73 -2.14 -19.92
CA ARG A 257 -11.22 -1.03 -20.74
C ARG A 257 -11.44 -1.44 -22.19
N THR A 258 -10.68 -2.38 -22.74
CA THR A 258 -10.92 -2.91 -24.08
C THR A 258 -12.07 -3.91 -24.11
N GLU A 259 -12.17 -4.81 -23.12
CA GLU A 259 -13.10 -5.94 -23.18
C GLU A 259 -14.54 -5.61 -22.74
N VAL A 260 -14.72 -4.70 -21.78
CA VAL A 260 -16.04 -4.39 -21.21
C VAL A 260 -16.94 -3.58 -22.18
N PRO A 261 -16.47 -2.55 -22.90
CA PRO A 261 -17.29 -1.84 -23.89
C PRO A 261 -17.69 -2.73 -25.08
N LEU A 262 -16.75 -3.52 -25.61
CA LEU A 262 -17.00 -4.45 -26.71
C LEU A 262 -18.13 -5.43 -26.37
N ARG A 263 -18.17 -5.94 -25.13
CA ARG A 263 -19.20 -6.91 -24.73
C ARG A 263 -20.49 -6.30 -24.19
N MET A 264 -20.49 -5.07 -23.68
CA MET A 264 -21.73 -4.33 -23.43
C MET A 264 -22.47 -4.03 -24.73
N ILE A 265 -21.75 -3.68 -25.80
CA ILE A 265 -22.32 -3.47 -27.14
C ILE A 265 -22.89 -4.79 -27.67
N VAL A 266 -22.13 -5.89 -27.62
CA VAL A 266 -22.60 -7.22 -28.05
C VAL A 266 -23.82 -7.68 -27.26
N LYS A 267 -23.87 -7.48 -25.93
CA LYS A 267 -25.05 -7.84 -25.13
C LYS A 267 -26.29 -7.00 -25.46
N TRP A 268 -26.09 -5.71 -25.76
CA TRP A 268 -27.16 -4.80 -26.16
C TRP A 268 -27.73 -5.15 -27.55
N GLU A 269 -26.90 -5.64 -28.47
CA GLU A 269 -27.35 -6.12 -29.79
C GLU A 269 -28.10 -7.44 -29.70
N THR A 270 -27.72 -8.36 -28.80
CA THR A 270 -28.44 -9.63 -28.57
C THR A 270 -29.75 -9.50 -27.78
N MET A 271 -30.03 -8.32 -27.21
CA MET A 271 -31.26 -8.03 -26.47
C MET A 271 -32.26 -7.16 -27.27
N LYS A 272 -31.96 -6.89 -28.54
CA LYS A 272 -32.92 -6.39 -29.53
C LYS A 272 -33.36 -7.54 -30.43
#